data_AF-A0A5S4T5H2-F1
#
_entry.id   AF-A0A5S4T5H2-F1
#
_cell.length_a   1.000
_cell.length_b   1.000
_cell.length_c   1.000
_cell.angle_alpha   90.00
_cell.angle_beta   90.00
_cell.angle_gamma   90.00
#
_symmetry.space_group_name_H-M   'P 1'
#
loop_
_entity.id
_entity.type
_entity.pdbx_description
1 polymer ?
#
loop_
_entity_poly.entity_id
_entity_poly.type
_entity_poly.pdbx_seq_one_letter_code
_entity_poly.pdbx_strand_id
1 'polypeptide(L)'
;IQLLEHHFSNRHIEGLTLIDVDGISFSYEKENPLVKQNFTKCHELGHFILGHSGSIFTEMKNASDSLQETEANLFSAFILMPDVVLLSKIYFRRDSFQMFLKDLTVSAEALEYRLRDLFRYHLSLSNQEVNNAINSYRRNDNSMILN
;
A
#
# COMPACT_ATOMS: atom_id res chain seq x y z
N ILE A 1 5.42 -19.73 4.78
CA ILE A 1 4.30 -19.02 4.14
C ILE A 1 4.32 -19.37 2.66
N GLN A 2 3.26 -19.96 2.14
CA GLN A 2 3.08 -20.25 0.71
C GLN A 2 2.27 -19.11 0.04
N LEU A 3 2.58 -18.77 -1.20
CA LEU A 3 1.78 -17.85 -2.01
C LEU A 3 0.93 -18.67 -2.99
N LEU A 4 -0.38 -18.47 -2.95
CA LEU A 4 -1.35 -19.22 -3.74
C LEU A 4 -2.10 -18.28 -4.69
N GLU A 5 -2.07 -18.62 -5.97
CA GLU A 5 -2.83 -17.90 -6.99
C GLU A 5 -4.25 -18.45 -7.03
N HIS A 6 -5.24 -17.58 -6.91
CA HIS A 6 -6.65 -17.94 -7.02
C HIS A 6 -7.33 -17.12 -8.11
N HIS A 7 -8.44 -17.67 -8.61
CA HIS A 7 -9.46 -16.90 -9.31
C HIS A 7 -10.75 -16.99 -8.48
N PHE A 8 -11.07 -15.93 -7.76
CA PHE A 8 -12.25 -15.85 -6.93
C PHE A 8 -13.44 -15.49 -7.82
N SER A 9 -14.26 -16.49 -8.13
CA SER A 9 -15.44 -16.34 -8.99
C SER A 9 -16.46 -15.34 -8.43
N ASN A 10 -16.40 -15.08 -7.12
CA ASN A 10 -17.14 -14.04 -6.43
C ASN A 10 -16.25 -12.79 -6.28
N ARG A 11 -16.67 -11.66 -6.88
CA ARG A 11 -15.94 -10.38 -6.97
C ARG A 11 -15.66 -9.67 -5.63
N HIS A 12 -15.92 -10.31 -4.50
CA HIS A 12 -15.79 -9.71 -3.17
C HIS A 12 -14.57 -10.19 -2.39
N ILE A 13 -13.81 -11.17 -2.91
CA ILE A 13 -12.60 -11.69 -2.27
C ILE A 13 -11.40 -11.33 -3.14
N GLU A 14 -10.47 -10.58 -2.56
CA GLU A 14 -9.27 -10.08 -3.24
C GLU A 14 -8.01 -10.78 -2.73
N GLY A 15 -8.03 -11.22 -1.47
CA GLY A 15 -6.97 -11.93 -0.78
C GLY A 15 -7.51 -12.80 0.36
N LEU A 16 -6.69 -13.75 0.81
CA LEU A 16 -7.04 -14.63 1.93
C LEU A 16 -5.79 -15.17 2.62
N THR A 17 -5.72 -15.03 3.93
CA THR A 17 -4.74 -15.68 4.79
C THR A 17 -5.33 -16.94 5.43
N LEU A 18 -4.68 -18.09 5.24
CA LEU A 18 -5.02 -19.34 5.91
C LEU A 18 -3.86 -19.80 6.80
N ILE A 19 -4.19 -20.16 8.04
CA ILE A 19 -3.25 -20.69 9.03
C ILE A 19 -3.87 -21.97 9.59
N ASP A 20 -3.26 -23.12 9.31
CA ASP A 20 -3.73 -24.43 9.73
C ASP A 20 -2.57 -25.35 10.14
N VAL A 21 -2.87 -26.64 10.32
CA VAL A 21 -1.88 -27.65 10.71
C VAL A 21 -0.83 -27.92 9.63
N ASP A 22 -1.14 -27.64 8.36
CA ASP A 22 -0.28 -27.85 7.20
C ASP A 22 0.60 -26.61 6.92
N GLY A 23 0.24 -25.45 7.49
CA GLY A 23 1.10 -24.29 7.60
C GLY A 23 0.37 -22.97 7.40
N ILE A 24 1.06 -22.02 6.75
CA ILE A 24 0.54 -20.67 6.49
C ILE A 24 0.55 -20.44 4.98
N SER A 25 -0.57 -19.97 4.42
CA SER A 25 -0.67 -19.57 3.02
C SER A 25 -1.36 -18.21 2.87
N PHE A 26 -0.90 -17.42 1.89
CA PHE A 26 -1.56 -16.20 1.45
C PHE A 26 -2.02 -16.38 0.02
N SER A 27 -3.27 -16.01 -0.23
CA SER A 27 -3.93 -16.11 -1.51
C SER A 27 -4.16 -14.73 -2.11
N TYR A 28 -4.13 -14.64 -3.44
CA TYR A 28 -4.47 -13.40 -4.16
C TYR A 28 -5.17 -13.71 -5.48
N GLU A 29 -6.02 -12.79 -5.93
CA GLU A 29 -6.64 -12.86 -7.26
C GLU A 29 -5.59 -12.65 -8.37
N LYS A 30 -5.36 -13.68 -9.19
CA LYS A 30 -4.34 -13.67 -10.23
C LYS A 30 -4.68 -12.77 -11.41
N GLU A 31 -5.95 -12.50 -11.66
CA GLU A 31 -6.39 -11.67 -12.79
C GLU A 31 -6.27 -10.16 -12.49
N ASN A 32 -6.05 -9.78 -11.23
CA ASN A 32 -5.82 -8.40 -10.88
C ASN A 32 -4.52 -7.85 -11.50
N PRO A 33 -4.44 -6.53 -11.75
CA PRO A 33 -3.19 -5.90 -12.14
C PRO A 33 -2.09 -6.13 -11.08
N LEU A 34 -0.83 -6.22 -11.52
CA LEU A 34 0.31 -6.51 -10.64
C LEU A 34 0.41 -5.56 -9.43
N VAL A 35 0.08 -4.29 -9.65
CA VAL A 35 -0.01 -3.27 -8.59
C VAL A 35 -0.93 -3.71 -7.44
N LYS A 36 -2.10 -4.24 -7.78
CA LYS A 36 -3.09 -4.69 -6.82
C LYS A 36 -2.70 -6.03 -6.21
N GLN A 37 -2.15 -6.96 -6.99
CA GLN A 37 -1.60 -8.21 -6.46
C GLN A 37 -0.51 -7.97 -5.41
N ASN A 38 0.42 -7.05 -5.67
CA ASN A 38 1.49 -6.69 -4.73
C ASN A 38 0.93 -6.11 -3.44
N PHE A 39 -0.06 -5.21 -3.56
CA PHE A 39 -0.74 -4.63 -2.41
C PHE A 39 -1.45 -5.69 -1.58
N THR A 40 -2.21 -6.59 -2.20
CA THR A 40 -2.88 -7.71 -1.52
C THR A 40 -1.87 -8.62 -0.82
N LYS A 41 -0.77 -9.01 -1.48
CA LYS A 41 0.27 -9.85 -0.86
C LYS A 41 0.85 -9.21 0.41
N CYS A 42 1.13 -7.91 0.37
CA CYS A 42 1.61 -7.20 1.55
C CYS A 42 0.53 -7.03 2.61
N HIS A 43 -0.74 -6.95 2.21
CA HIS A 43 -1.88 -6.79 3.10
C HIS A 43 -2.11 -8.07 3.93
N GLU A 44 -2.10 -9.23 3.26
CA GLU A 44 -2.13 -10.54 3.94
C GLU A 44 -0.93 -10.74 4.86
N LEU A 45 0.27 -10.31 4.43
CA LEU A 45 1.45 -10.29 5.29
C LEU A 45 1.24 -9.38 6.51
N GLY A 46 0.58 -8.24 6.35
CA GLY A 46 0.22 -7.32 7.43
C GLY A 46 -0.69 -7.98 8.45
N HIS A 47 -1.77 -8.65 8.00
CA HIS A 47 -2.64 -9.42 8.88
C HIS A 47 -1.84 -10.46 9.69
N PHE A 48 -0.95 -11.19 9.04
CA PHE A 48 -0.14 -12.20 9.70
C PHE A 48 0.82 -11.61 10.74
N ILE A 49 1.59 -10.58 10.38
CA ILE A 49 2.60 -9.98 11.27
C ILE A 49 1.96 -9.25 12.46
N LEU A 50 0.81 -8.60 12.24
CA LEU A 50 0.11 -7.85 13.28
C LEU A 50 -0.80 -8.73 14.15
N GLY A 51 -0.88 -10.03 13.86
CA GLY A 51 -1.69 -10.97 14.63
C GLY A 51 -3.19 -10.72 14.51
N HIS A 52 -3.63 -10.23 13.36
CA HIS A 52 -5.05 -10.05 13.06
C HIS A 52 -5.75 -11.41 12.99
N SER A 53 -7.04 -11.43 13.32
CA SER A 53 -7.82 -12.67 13.27
C SER A 53 -7.98 -13.07 11.81
N GLY A 54 -7.65 -14.32 11.45
CA GLY A 54 -7.69 -14.79 10.06
C GLY A 54 -9.09 -14.68 9.46
N SER A 55 -9.36 -13.58 8.78
CA SER A 55 -10.64 -13.27 8.15
C SER A 55 -10.54 -13.49 6.66
N ILE A 56 -11.55 -14.15 6.10
CA ILE A 56 -11.80 -14.10 4.67
C ILE A 56 -12.08 -12.63 4.34
N PHE A 57 -11.23 -11.99 3.53
CA PHE A 57 -11.50 -10.65 3.04
C PHE A 57 -12.77 -10.72 2.19
N THR A 58 -13.89 -10.30 2.77
CA THR A 58 -15.16 -10.09 2.08
C THR A 58 -15.61 -8.68 2.39
N GLU A 59 -16.28 -8.00 1.47
CA GLU A 59 -16.73 -6.60 1.64
C GLU A 59 -17.70 -6.36 2.83
N MET A 60 -18.06 -7.38 3.62
CA MET A 60 -18.89 -7.25 4.82
C MET A 60 -18.03 -6.97 6.06
N LYS A 61 -17.96 -5.70 6.47
CA LYS A 61 -17.11 -5.22 7.57
C LYS A 61 -17.88 -5.09 8.90
N ASN A 62 -17.38 -5.71 9.97
CA ASN A 62 -17.67 -5.23 11.33
C ASN A 62 -16.67 -4.12 11.73
N ALA A 63 -16.93 -3.40 12.83
CA ALA A 63 -16.08 -2.28 13.26
C ALA A 63 -14.65 -2.74 13.64
N SER A 64 -14.48 -3.91 14.24
CA SER A 64 -13.15 -4.51 14.53
C SER A 64 -12.39 -4.85 13.26
N ASP A 65 -13.10 -5.45 12.28
CA ASP A 65 -12.53 -5.80 10.98
C ASP A 65 -12.05 -4.52 10.31
N SER A 66 -12.84 -3.43 10.37
CA SER A 66 -12.43 -2.14 9.79
C SER A 66 -11.11 -1.59 10.33
N LEU A 67 -10.77 -1.84 11.61
CA LEU A 67 -9.50 -1.39 12.20
C LEU A 67 -8.33 -2.27 11.75
N GLN A 68 -8.48 -3.60 11.82
CA GLN A 68 -7.46 -4.55 11.34
C GLN A 68 -7.17 -4.36 9.83
N GLU A 69 -8.22 -4.14 9.04
CA GLU A 69 -8.11 -3.80 7.62
C GLU A 69 -7.34 -2.49 7.40
N THR A 70 -7.59 -1.47 8.25
CA THR A 70 -6.87 -0.19 8.17
C THR A 70 -5.40 -0.36 8.50
N GLU A 71 -5.09 -1.14 9.54
CA GLU A 71 -3.72 -1.45 9.95
C GLU A 71 -2.97 -2.26 8.89
N ALA A 72 -3.61 -3.26 8.27
CA ALA A 72 -3.03 -4.04 7.18
C ALA A 72 -2.80 -3.18 5.93
N ASN A 73 -3.73 -2.27 5.59
CA ASN A 73 -3.54 -1.32 4.49
C ASN A 73 -2.37 -0.37 4.73
N LEU A 74 -2.24 0.13 5.96
CA LEU A 74 -1.09 0.93 6.39
C LEU A 74 0.20 0.12 6.23
N PHE A 75 0.25 -1.09 6.78
CA PHE A 75 1.40 -1.99 6.69
C PHE A 75 1.83 -2.20 5.22
N SER A 76 0.89 -2.49 4.32
CA SER A 76 1.17 -2.65 2.89
C SER A 76 1.83 -1.43 2.29
N ALA A 77 1.31 -0.24 2.58
CA ALA A 77 1.83 0.99 2.04
C ALA A 77 3.25 1.28 2.53
N PHE A 78 3.56 0.97 3.80
CA PHE A 78 4.91 1.11 4.36
C PHE A 78 5.91 0.09 3.80
N ILE A 79 5.51 -1.17 3.62
CA ILE A 79 6.38 -2.20 3.06
C ILE A 79 6.68 -1.95 1.58
N LEU A 80 5.68 -1.52 0.80
CA LEU A 80 5.86 -1.23 -0.63
C LEU A 80 6.63 0.08 -0.87
N MET A 81 6.50 1.06 0.03
CA MET A 81 7.08 2.39 -0.11
C MET A 81 7.69 2.86 1.22
N PRO A 82 8.81 2.25 1.66
CA PRO A 82 9.49 2.66 2.89
C PRO A 82 10.13 4.04 2.72
N ASP A 83 10.23 4.81 3.80
CA ASP A 83 10.70 6.21 3.77
C ASP A 83 12.07 6.35 3.11
N VAL A 84 13.00 5.44 3.39
CA VAL A 84 14.34 5.46 2.78
C VAL A 84 14.28 5.38 1.25
N VAL A 85 13.35 4.61 0.70
CA VAL A 85 13.15 4.50 -0.76
C VAL A 85 12.48 5.76 -1.29
N LEU A 86 11.46 6.28 -0.61
CA LEU A 86 10.78 7.52 -0.99
C LEU A 86 11.76 8.70 -1.01
N LEU A 87 12.50 8.90 0.08
CA LEU A 87 13.48 9.97 0.22
C LEU A 87 14.61 9.84 -0.81
N SER A 88 15.12 8.62 -1.04
CA SER A 88 16.14 8.36 -2.07
C SER A 88 15.65 8.76 -3.46
N LYS A 89 14.45 8.33 -3.83
CA LYS A 89 13.86 8.62 -5.14
C LYS A 89 13.48 10.09 -5.32
N ILE A 90 13.00 10.78 -4.28
CA ILE A 90 12.66 12.20 -4.31
C ILE A 90 13.93 13.07 -4.37
N TYR A 91 14.81 12.97 -3.38
CA TYR A 91 15.87 13.95 -3.18
C TYR A 91 17.15 13.65 -3.95
N PHE A 92 17.51 12.37 -4.08
CA PHE A 92 18.75 11.97 -4.77
C PHE A 92 18.52 11.71 -6.24
N ARG A 93 17.53 10.88 -6.59
CA ARG A 93 17.24 10.53 -7.98
C ARG A 93 16.39 11.57 -8.70
N ARG A 94 15.59 12.34 -7.96
CA ARG A 94 14.60 13.30 -8.50
C ARG A 94 13.65 12.63 -9.48
N ASP A 95 13.24 11.40 -9.17
CA ASP A 95 12.32 10.61 -9.98
C ASP A 95 10.99 11.38 -10.12
N SER A 96 10.33 11.25 -11.27
CA SER A 96 8.97 11.77 -11.45
C SER A 96 7.93 10.92 -10.71
N PHE A 97 6.74 11.48 -10.50
CA PHE A 97 5.63 10.74 -9.89
C PHE A 97 5.30 9.46 -10.68
N GLN A 98 5.29 9.53 -12.01
CA GLN A 98 5.04 8.37 -12.88
C GLN A 98 6.18 7.35 -12.81
N MET A 99 7.42 7.78 -12.67
CA MET A 99 8.56 6.87 -12.48
C MET A 99 8.42 6.10 -11.16
N PHE A 100 7.97 6.76 -10.09
CA PHE A 100 7.67 6.11 -8.82
C PHE A 100 6.64 4.98 -8.95
N LEU A 101 5.50 5.26 -9.59
CA LEU A 101 4.44 4.26 -9.77
C LEU A 101 4.94 3.03 -10.52
N LYS A 102 5.74 3.26 -11.57
CA LYS A 102 6.31 2.20 -12.39
C LYS A 102 7.36 1.40 -11.62
N ASP A 103 8.34 2.08 -11.02
CA ASP A 103 9.49 1.43 -10.38
C ASP A 103 9.08 0.61 -9.15
N LEU A 104 8.13 1.12 -8.36
CA LEU A 104 7.64 0.43 -7.17
C LEU A 104 6.43 -0.47 -7.48
N THR A 105 5.87 -0.39 -8.69
CA THR A 105 4.66 -1.11 -9.09
C THR A 105 3.53 -0.91 -8.08
N VAL A 106 3.22 0.36 -7.81
CA VAL A 106 2.20 0.79 -6.83
C VAL A 106 1.13 1.67 -7.48
N SER A 107 -0.02 1.81 -6.80
CA SER A 107 -1.09 2.68 -7.27
C SER A 107 -0.79 4.14 -6.92
N ALA A 108 -1.38 5.07 -7.68
CA ALA A 108 -1.30 6.50 -7.38
C ALA A 108 -1.86 6.81 -5.98
N GLU A 109 -2.96 6.16 -5.61
CA GLU A 109 -3.60 6.32 -4.30
C GLU A 109 -2.68 5.92 -3.14
N ALA A 110 -2.03 4.74 -3.24
CA ALA A 110 -1.11 4.29 -2.21
C ALA A 110 0.11 5.23 -2.09
N LEU A 111 0.66 5.68 -3.23
CA LEU A 111 1.78 6.63 -3.23
C LEU A 111 1.37 7.99 -2.63
N GLU A 112 0.21 8.53 -3.00
CA GLU A 112 -0.31 9.78 -2.43
C GLU A 112 -0.50 9.69 -0.91
N TYR A 113 -1.00 8.56 -0.42
CA TYR A 113 -1.13 8.31 1.00
C TYR A 113 0.23 8.37 1.70
N ARG A 114 1.23 7.67 1.15
CA ARG A 114 2.58 7.60 1.73
C ARG A 114 3.33 8.92 1.65
N LEU A 115 3.22 9.66 0.55
CA LEU A 115 3.81 10.99 0.43
C LEU A 115 3.18 11.97 1.42
N ARG A 116 1.86 11.90 1.63
CA ARG A 116 1.16 12.76 2.60
C ARG A 116 1.64 12.50 4.02
N ASP A 117 1.79 11.23 4.39
CA ASP A 117 2.31 10.81 5.69
C ASP A 117 3.76 11.29 5.88
N LEU A 118 4.63 10.99 4.90
CA LEU A 118 6.04 11.41 4.89
C LEU A 118 6.19 12.93 5.02
N PHE A 119 5.44 13.71 4.22
CA PHE A 119 5.53 15.17 4.23
C PHE A 119 4.97 15.78 5.49
N ARG A 120 3.90 15.25 6.07
CA ARG A 120 3.40 15.73 7.38
C ARG A 120 4.41 15.50 8.49
N TYR A 121 5.13 14.38 8.45
CA TYR A 121 6.09 14.03 9.47
C TYR A 121 7.41 14.83 9.34
N HIS A 122 7.91 14.99 8.11
CA HIS A 122 9.22 15.60 7.87
C HIS A 122 9.18 17.09 7.48
N LEU A 123 8.09 17.56 6.89
CA LEU A 123 7.95 18.94 6.46
C LEU A 123 6.94 19.62 7.39
N SER A 124 7.31 20.75 7.98
CA SER A 124 6.42 21.54 8.85
C SER A 124 5.34 22.28 8.04
N LEU A 125 4.65 21.57 7.15
CA LEU A 125 3.64 22.06 6.23
C LEU A 125 2.23 21.84 6.78
N SER A 126 1.34 22.77 6.50
CA SER A 126 -0.10 22.58 6.69
C SER A 126 -0.65 21.49 5.76
N ASN A 127 -1.80 20.92 6.12
CA ASN A 127 -2.49 19.94 5.26
C ASN A 127 -2.76 20.46 3.84
N GLN A 128 -3.04 21.75 3.70
CA GLN A 128 -3.27 22.38 2.41
C GLN A 128 -1.98 22.44 1.58
N GLU A 129 -0.86 22.79 2.21
CA GLU A 129 0.45 22.83 1.54
C GLU A 129 0.92 21.43 1.13
N VAL A 130 0.75 20.42 1.98
CA VAL A 130 1.04 19.01 1.63
C VAL A 130 0.22 18.57 0.42
N ASN A 131 -1.08 18.86 0.40
CA ASN A 131 -1.95 18.55 -0.74
C ASN A 131 -1.49 19.25 -2.02
N ASN A 132 -1.12 20.52 -1.93
CA ASN A 132 -0.63 21.29 -3.07
C ASN A 132 0.68 20.71 -3.60
N ALA A 133 1.64 20.39 -2.73
CA ALA A 133 2.92 19.79 -3.10
C ALA A 133 2.73 18.45 -3.82
N ILE A 134 1.85 17.57 -3.31
CA ILE A 134 1.53 16.29 -3.97
C ILE A 134 0.86 16.51 -5.33
N ASN A 135 -0.10 17.43 -5.42
CA ASN A 135 -0.79 17.74 -6.67
C ASN A 135 0.16 18.31 -7.74
N SER A 136 1.09 19.17 -7.36
CA SER A 136 2.15 19.67 -8.25
C SER A 136 3.06 18.51 -8.68
N TYR A 137 3.46 17.64 -7.75
CA TYR A 137 4.35 16.53 -8.06
C TYR A 137 3.74 15.53 -9.05
N ARG A 138 2.44 15.24 -8.94
CA ARG A 138 1.68 14.45 -9.93
C ARG A 138 1.76 15.01 -11.35
N ARG A 139 1.90 16.34 -11.47
CA ARG A 139 2.05 17.06 -12.74
C ARG A 139 3.52 17.22 -13.14
N ASN A 140 4.43 16.45 -12.52
CA ASN A 140 5.87 16.51 -12.71
C ASN A 140 6.54 17.81 -12.22
N ASP A 141 5.91 18.50 -11.28
CA ASP A 141 6.49 19.67 -10.61
C ASP A 141 6.80 19.35 -9.14
N ASN A 142 8.07 19.11 -8.84
CA ASN A 142 8.57 18.82 -7.49
C ASN A 142 9.20 20.02 -6.79
N SER A 143 9.05 21.25 -7.33
CA SER A 143 9.63 22.46 -6.74
C SER A 143 9.20 22.66 -5.28
N MET A 144 7.92 22.42 -4.96
CA MET A 144 7.40 22.56 -3.59
C MET A 144 8.00 21.56 -2.58
N ILE A 145 8.67 20.50 -3.05
CA ILE A 145 9.23 19.43 -2.21
C ILE A 145 10.76 19.57 -2.08
N LEU A 146 11.42 20.03 -3.15
CA LEU A 146 12.89 20.11 -3.24
C LEU A 146 13.47 21.46 -2.83
N ASN A 147 12.64 22.46 -2.54
CA ASN A 147 13.06 23.79 -2.10
C ASN A 147 13.57 23.81 -0.65
#